data_AF-A0AAW8DBM9-F1
#
_entry.id   AF-A0AAW8DBM9-F1
#
_cell.length_a   1.000
_cell.length_b   1.000
_cell.length_c   1.000
_cell.angle_alpha   90.00
_cell.angle_beta   90.00
_cell.angle_gamma   90.00
#
_symmetry.space_group_name_H-M   'P 1'
#
loop_
_entity.id
_entity.type
_entity.pdbx_description
1 polymer ?
#
loop_
_entity_poly.entity_id
_entity_poly.type
_entity_poly.pdbx_seq_one_letter_code
_entity_poly.pdbx_strand_id
1 'polypeptide(L)'
;MAEFHEISPNAPAGEKLLNWVDNRFPLTKLWNDQWGKYYAPKNFNFWYIFGSLAMLVLVIQIVTGIFLVMHYKPDANQAFASVEYIMRDVPWGWLIRYIHSTGASAFFIVVYLHMFRGLMYGSYRKPRELIWVFGCAIFLCLMAEAFMGYLLPWGQMSYWGAQVIVNLFAAIPFIGPDLALLIRGDYVVSDATLNRFFSFHVIAVPLVLLGLVVAHLIALHEVGSNNPDGIEIKANRGPDGHPLDGIPSHPYYTVHDIFGVVVFLTIFSAVIFFAPEAGGYFLEYNNFIPADSLKTPNHIAPVWYFTPFYSMLRATTDDMVNVFALIIGLAAILNFVKGKSGTALKIAIVVVAAVAIFLLKAFDAKFWGVVVMGGSVIILFFLPWLDHSEVKSIRYRPSWHKYVYGVFVFLFLILGYLGIQPPGVWGNLVIGSFALDIAQTISQIGTLFYFGFFLLMPWWSRKGEFKPVPERVVFAAH
;
A
#
# COMPACT_ATOMS: atom_id res chain seq x y z
N MET A 1 31.84 22.06 21.90
CA MET A 1 31.12 21.54 23.08
C MET A 1 29.70 22.09 23.03
N ALA A 2 28.69 21.32 23.43
CA ALA A 2 27.33 21.87 23.53
C ALA A 2 27.32 23.01 24.56
N GLU A 3 26.55 24.06 24.29
CA GLU A 3 26.39 25.19 25.22
C GLU A 3 25.60 24.72 26.44
N PHE A 4 26.12 24.96 27.65
CA PHE A 4 25.42 24.60 28.88
C PHE A 4 24.47 25.75 29.23
N HIS A 5 23.17 25.46 29.25
CA HIS A 5 22.15 26.45 29.58
C HIS A 5 21.86 26.36 31.07
N GLU A 6 22.09 27.45 31.80
CA GLU A 6 21.62 27.59 33.19
C GLU A 6 20.17 28.10 33.20
N ILE A 7 19.40 27.65 34.19
CA ILE A 7 18.02 28.11 34.42
C ILE A 7 17.90 28.68 35.83
N SER A 8 16.94 29.58 36.04
CA SER A 8 16.68 30.22 37.33
C SER A 8 16.56 29.18 38.47
N PRO A 9 17.20 29.43 39.62
CA PRO A 9 17.00 28.62 40.83
C PRO A 9 15.54 28.59 41.30
N ASN A 10 14.71 29.56 40.88
CA ASN A 10 13.29 29.63 41.21
C ASN A 10 12.38 28.99 40.14
N ALA A 11 12.95 28.43 39.07
CA ALA A 11 12.16 27.78 38.03
C ALA A 11 11.40 26.56 38.61
N PRO A 12 10.21 26.24 38.06
CA PRO A 12 9.48 25.03 38.40
C PRO A 12 10.34 23.78 38.24
N ALA A 13 10.06 22.74 39.04
CA ALA A 13 10.80 21.48 38.98
C ALA A 13 10.82 20.87 37.57
N GLY A 14 9.73 21.02 36.80
CA GLY A 14 9.64 20.55 35.42
C GLY A 14 10.61 21.25 34.47
N GLU A 15 10.75 22.57 34.56
CA GLU A 15 11.68 23.33 33.70
C GLU A 15 13.14 23.03 34.07
N LYS A 16 13.44 22.88 35.37
CA LYS A 16 14.77 22.44 35.83
C LYS A 16 15.12 21.06 35.31
N LEU A 17 14.17 20.12 35.33
CA LEU A 17 14.36 18.77 34.78
C LEU A 17 14.59 18.83 33.27
N LEU A 18 13.77 19.58 32.52
CA LEU A 18 13.94 19.72 31.09
C LEU A 18 15.30 20.32 30.73
N ASN A 19 15.71 21.38 31.43
CA ASN A 19 17.04 21.98 31.27
C ASN A 19 18.17 20.98 31.57
N TRP A 20 18.04 20.17 32.62
CA TRP A 20 19.01 19.12 32.94
C TRP A 20 19.13 18.08 31.82
N VAL A 21 18.00 17.70 31.20
CA VAL A 21 17.94 16.80 30.04
C VAL A 21 18.57 17.46 28.82
N ASP A 22 18.13 18.67 28.43
CA ASP A 22 18.61 19.36 27.23
C ASP A 22 20.11 19.64 27.25
N ASN A 23 20.70 19.82 28.42
CA ASN A 23 22.15 19.93 28.61
C ASN A 23 22.94 18.63 28.35
N ARG A 24 22.27 17.48 28.18
CA ARG A 24 22.88 16.14 27.97
C ARG A 24 22.34 15.41 26.75
N PHE A 25 21.10 15.67 26.39
CA PHE A 25 20.37 15.07 25.29
C PHE A 25 19.44 16.14 24.69
N PRO A 26 19.55 16.49 23.41
CA PRO A 26 18.89 17.66 22.82
C PRO A 26 17.39 17.43 22.56
N LEU A 27 16.62 17.08 23.59
CA LEU A 27 15.21 16.67 23.50
C LEU A 27 14.35 17.77 22.88
N THR A 28 14.44 19.00 23.41
CA THR A 28 13.62 20.13 22.95
C THR A 28 13.97 20.53 21.53
N LYS A 29 15.26 20.48 21.15
CA LYS A 29 15.70 20.74 19.78
C LYS A 29 15.15 19.66 18.84
N LEU A 30 15.28 18.38 19.17
CA LEU A 30 14.75 17.29 18.37
C LEU A 30 13.23 17.39 18.21
N TRP A 31 12.51 17.68 19.29
CA TRP A 31 11.07 17.92 19.22
C TRP A 31 10.72 19.07 18.27
N ASN A 32 11.39 20.22 18.40
CA ASN A 32 11.12 21.40 17.58
C ASN A 32 11.48 21.16 16.10
N ASP A 33 12.59 20.50 15.81
CA ASP A 33 13.05 20.21 14.45
C ASP A 33 12.14 19.19 13.75
N GLN A 34 11.65 18.17 14.48
CA GLN A 34 10.85 17.09 13.90
C GLN A 34 9.34 17.39 13.87
N TRP A 35 8.79 18.09 14.85
CA TRP A 35 7.35 18.30 14.95
C TRP A 35 6.97 19.69 15.44
N GLY A 36 7.47 20.12 16.61
CA GLY A 36 7.01 21.33 17.29
C GLY A 36 7.02 22.59 16.42
N LYS A 37 8.20 22.94 15.89
CA LYS A 37 8.43 24.13 15.06
C LYS A 37 8.71 23.79 13.60
N TYR A 38 8.38 22.56 13.17
CA TYR A 38 8.43 22.20 11.76
C TYR A 38 7.33 22.96 11.00
N TYR A 39 7.72 23.77 10.00
CA TYR A 39 6.79 24.59 9.22
C TYR A 39 6.16 23.74 8.11
N ALA A 40 4.85 23.52 8.22
CA ALA A 40 4.04 22.82 7.23
C ALA A 40 3.13 23.81 6.46
N PRO A 41 2.79 23.55 5.19
CA PRO A 41 1.89 24.39 4.39
C PRO A 41 0.57 24.65 5.10
N LYS A 42 0.10 25.89 5.17
CA LYS A 42 -1.12 26.26 5.91
C LYS A 42 -2.45 25.77 5.33
N ASN A 43 -2.47 25.25 4.10
CA ASN A 43 -3.67 24.80 3.38
C ASN A 43 -3.84 23.28 3.34
N PHE A 44 -3.30 22.53 4.31
CA PHE A 44 -3.64 21.12 4.41
C PHE A 44 -5.16 20.95 4.53
N ASN A 45 -5.67 19.97 3.81
CA ASN A 45 -7.05 19.54 3.94
C ASN A 45 -7.07 18.14 4.57
N PHE A 46 -8.28 17.61 4.76
CA PHE A 46 -8.52 16.29 5.36
C PHE A 46 -7.59 15.17 4.83
N TRP A 47 -7.21 15.18 3.55
CA TRP A 47 -6.35 14.12 2.99
C TRP A 47 -4.95 14.03 3.61
N TYR A 48 -4.51 15.04 4.35
CA TYR A 48 -3.20 15.07 4.99
C TYR A 48 -3.16 14.31 6.32
N ILE A 49 -4.31 13.95 6.92
CA ILE A 49 -4.37 13.17 8.17
C ILE A 49 -3.92 11.71 7.99
N PHE A 50 -4.02 11.15 6.78
CA PHE A 50 -3.79 9.71 6.60
C PHE A 50 -2.33 9.30 6.87
N GLY A 51 -1.38 10.24 6.89
CA GLY A 51 -0.02 9.98 7.34
C GLY A 51 0.06 9.74 8.85
N SER A 52 -0.56 10.60 9.67
CA SER A 52 -0.59 10.44 11.12
C SER A 52 -1.48 9.27 11.55
N LEU A 53 -2.59 9.02 10.85
CA LEU A 53 -3.38 7.81 11.08
C LEU A 53 -2.59 6.52 10.77
N ALA A 54 -1.75 6.50 9.74
CA ALA A 54 -0.91 5.33 9.44
C ALA A 54 0.08 5.04 10.59
N MET A 55 0.68 6.10 11.16
CA MET A 55 1.54 5.98 12.35
C MET A 55 0.78 5.49 13.57
N LEU A 56 -0.44 6.00 13.81
CA LEU A 56 -1.29 5.53 14.91
C LEU A 56 -1.62 4.05 14.76
N VAL A 57 -2.06 3.61 13.58
CA VAL A 57 -2.41 2.21 13.35
C VAL A 57 -1.17 1.31 13.45
N LEU A 58 0.00 1.75 12.97
CA LEU A 58 1.26 1.04 13.16
C LEU A 58 1.55 0.78 14.65
N VAL A 59 1.42 1.81 15.50
CA VAL A 59 1.61 1.66 16.95
C VAL A 59 0.58 0.71 17.54
N ILE A 60 -0.69 0.82 17.14
CA ILE A 60 -1.76 -0.11 17.57
C ILE A 60 -1.38 -1.55 17.21
N GLN A 61 -0.92 -1.81 15.99
CA GLN A 61 -0.55 -3.15 15.54
C GLN A 61 0.63 -3.71 16.33
N ILE A 62 1.68 -2.92 16.57
CA ILE A 62 2.85 -3.34 17.35
C ILE A 62 2.44 -3.66 18.79
N VAL A 63 1.71 -2.76 19.45
CA VAL A 63 1.32 -2.95 20.86
C VAL A 63 0.41 -4.18 20.98
N THR A 64 -0.63 -4.28 20.16
CA THR A 64 -1.53 -5.45 20.21
C THR A 64 -0.84 -6.74 19.81
N GLY A 65 0.06 -6.72 18.83
CA GLY A 65 0.88 -7.88 18.46
C GLY A 65 1.75 -8.38 19.61
N ILE A 66 2.37 -7.47 20.37
CA ILE A 66 3.14 -7.80 21.58
C ILE A 66 2.26 -8.48 22.63
N PHE A 67 1.04 -7.99 22.87
CA PHE A 67 0.12 -8.64 23.82
C PHE A 67 -0.34 -10.01 23.32
N LEU A 68 -0.61 -10.17 22.02
CA LEU A 68 -1.04 -11.46 21.44
C LEU A 68 0.07 -12.51 21.52
N VAL A 69 1.32 -12.14 21.23
CA VAL A 69 2.44 -13.10 21.24
C VAL A 69 2.77 -13.63 22.65
N MET A 70 2.36 -12.94 23.73
CA MET A 70 2.48 -13.45 25.11
C MET A 70 1.63 -14.71 25.35
N HIS A 71 0.61 -14.95 24.53
CA HIS A 71 -0.35 -16.03 24.69
C HIS A 71 -0.41 -17.00 23.49
N TYR A 72 0.04 -16.57 22.32
CA TYR A 72 0.05 -17.36 21.10
C TYR A 72 1.09 -18.50 21.14
N LYS A 73 0.77 -19.64 20.50
CA LYS A 73 1.68 -20.79 20.34
C LYS A 73 1.95 -21.05 18.85
N PRO A 74 3.19 -20.81 18.35
CA PRO A 74 3.57 -21.09 16.96
C PRO A 74 3.84 -22.59 16.75
N ASP A 75 2.81 -23.41 16.93
CA ASP A 75 2.85 -24.86 16.72
C ASP A 75 1.59 -25.26 15.93
N ALA A 76 1.72 -26.02 14.85
CA ALA A 76 0.60 -26.33 13.95
C ALA A 76 -0.57 -27.06 14.64
N ASN A 77 -0.31 -27.78 15.75
CA ASN A 77 -1.33 -28.45 16.54
C ASN A 77 -1.99 -27.52 17.58
N GLN A 78 -1.31 -26.44 17.98
CA GLN A 78 -1.77 -25.55 19.05
C GLN A 78 -2.16 -24.15 18.58
N ALA A 79 -1.74 -23.72 17.40
CA ALA A 79 -1.88 -22.34 16.93
C ALA A 79 -3.35 -21.89 16.95
N PHE A 80 -4.23 -22.65 16.30
CA PHE A 80 -5.66 -22.38 16.29
C PHE A 80 -6.26 -22.36 17.71
N ALA A 81 -5.95 -23.36 18.52
CA ALA A 81 -6.44 -23.46 19.90
C ALA A 81 -5.93 -22.32 20.79
N SER A 82 -4.68 -21.86 20.61
CA SER A 82 -4.11 -20.73 21.36
C SER A 82 -4.80 -19.41 21.02
N VAL A 83 -5.25 -19.24 19.78
CA VAL A 83 -6.04 -18.09 19.36
C VAL A 83 -7.44 -18.12 19.96
N GLU A 84 -8.08 -19.30 20.05
CA GLU A 84 -9.35 -19.44 20.76
C GLU A 84 -9.21 -19.24 22.28
N TYR A 85 -8.09 -19.66 22.87
CA TYR A 85 -7.75 -19.36 24.27
C TYR A 85 -7.65 -17.85 24.51
N ILE A 86 -6.98 -17.10 23.61
CA ILE A 86 -6.93 -15.63 23.65
C ILE A 86 -8.34 -15.03 23.63
N MET A 87 -9.24 -15.57 22.80
CA MET A 87 -10.61 -15.06 22.71
C MET A 87 -11.44 -15.30 23.96
N ARG A 88 -11.27 -16.45 24.60
CA ARG A 88 -12.23 -16.97 25.58
C ARG A 88 -11.76 -16.82 27.01
N ASP A 89 -10.46 -16.98 27.24
CA ASP A 89 -9.92 -17.19 28.58
C ASP A 89 -8.98 -16.08 29.03
N VAL A 90 -8.30 -15.39 28.09
CA VAL A 90 -7.45 -14.25 28.43
C VAL A 90 -8.34 -13.02 28.72
N PRO A 91 -8.23 -12.37 29.90
CA PRO A 91 -8.97 -11.16 30.19
C PRO A 91 -8.75 -10.09 29.11
N TRP A 92 -9.83 -9.62 28.48
CA TRP A 92 -9.81 -8.69 27.34
C TRP A 92 -9.07 -9.18 26.08
N GLY A 93 -8.70 -10.46 26.00
CA GLY A 93 -7.98 -11.01 24.85
C GLY A 93 -8.78 -10.94 23.55
N TRP A 94 -10.12 -11.12 23.61
CA TRP A 94 -11.01 -10.92 22.47
C TRP A 94 -10.91 -9.50 21.88
N LEU A 95 -10.81 -8.48 22.74
CA LEU A 95 -10.74 -7.09 22.34
C LEU A 95 -9.39 -6.82 21.66
N ILE A 96 -8.29 -7.30 22.26
CA ILE A 96 -6.96 -7.17 21.68
C ILE A 96 -6.86 -7.90 20.32
N ARG A 97 -7.42 -9.11 20.20
CA ARG A 97 -7.46 -9.84 18.92
C ARG A 97 -8.21 -9.04 17.87
N TYR A 98 -9.39 -8.51 18.19
CA TYR A 98 -10.15 -7.73 17.22
C TYR A 98 -9.51 -6.39 16.89
N ILE A 99 -8.86 -5.70 17.84
CA ILE A 99 -8.07 -4.49 17.53
C ILE A 99 -6.94 -4.84 16.56
N HIS A 100 -6.25 -5.97 16.77
CA HIS A 100 -5.16 -6.38 15.88
C HIS A 100 -5.71 -6.74 14.49
N SER A 101 -6.68 -7.65 14.41
CA SER A 101 -7.19 -8.15 13.13
C SER A 101 -7.94 -7.10 12.32
N THR A 102 -8.87 -6.36 12.93
CA THR A 102 -9.58 -5.27 12.23
C THR A 102 -8.66 -4.05 12.01
N GLY A 103 -7.65 -3.88 12.86
CA GLY A 103 -6.63 -2.85 12.69
C GLY A 103 -5.77 -3.09 11.45
N ALA A 104 -5.52 -4.34 11.04
CA ALA A 104 -4.89 -4.63 9.75
C ALA A 104 -5.73 -4.09 8.58
N SER A 105 -7.05 -4.34 8.57
CA SER A 105 -7.96 -3.75 7.58
C SER A 105 -7.95 -2.23 7.62
N ALA A 106 -8.02 -1.63 8.81
CA ALA A 106 -7.93 -0.17 8.96
C ALA A 106 -6.60 0.39 8.42
N PHE A 107 -5.49 -0.35 8.60
CA PHE A 107 -4.18 0.04 8.11
C PHE A 107 -4.18 0.14 6.58
N PHE A 108 -4.70 -0.88 5.88
CA PHE A 108 -4.79 -0.84 4.41
C PHE A 108 -5.75 0.23 3.90
N ILE A 109 -6.88 0.47 4.56
CA ILE A 109 -7.78 1.59 4.21
C ILE A 109 -7.01 2.92 4.29
N VAL A 110 -6.33 3.17 5.41
CA VAL A 110 -5.56 4.39 5.64
C VAL A 110 -4.44 4.54 4.61
N VAL A 111 -3.68 3.48 4.33
CA VAL A 111 -2.57 3.50 3.37
C VAL A 111 -3.07 3.69 1.94
N TYR A 112 -4.16 3.05 1.53
CA TYR A 112 -4.76 3.29 0.21
C TYR A 112 -5.21 4.74 0.05
N LEU A 113 -5.85 5.33 1.06
CA LEU A 113 -6.24 6.74 1.06
C LEU A 113 -5.02 7.67 1.07
N HIS A 114 -3.96 7.31 1.79
CA HIS A 114 -2.68 8.03 1.81
C HIS A 114 -2.01 8.03 0.43
N MET A 115 -1.94 6.87 -0.23
CA MET A 115 -1.37 6.73 -1.58
C MET A 115 -2.22 7.45 -2.62
N PHE A 116 -3.55 7.38 -2.50
CA PHE A 116 -4.47 8.11 -3.38
C PHE A 116 -4.32 9.63 -3.24
N ARG A 117 -4.11 10.14 -2.02
CA ARG A 117 -3.71 11.54 -1.82
C ARG A 117 -2.40 11.86 -2.54
N GLY A 118 -1.42 10.96 -2.47
CA GLY A 118 -0.15 11.07 -3.19
C GLY A 118 -0.36 11.23 -4.70
N LEU A 119 -1.21 10.37 -5.27
CA LEU A 119 -1.64 10.38 -6.66
C LEU A 119 -2.31 11.70 -7.05
N MET A 120 -3.32 12.15 -6.29
CA MET A 120 -4.09 13.37 -6.59
C MET A 120 -3.25 14.65 -6.57
N TYR A 121 -2.36 14.81 -5.59
CA TYR A 121 -1.59 16.05 -5.43
C TYR A 121 -0.21 16.00 -6.08
N GLY A 122 0.15 14.89 -6.73
CA GLY A 122 1.47 14.72 -7.33
C GLY A 122 2.58 14.72 -6.28
N SER A 123 2.31 14.18 -5.08
CA SER A 123 3.26 14.21 -3.95
C SER A 123 4.46 13.29 -4.13
N TYR A 124 4.45 12.49 -5.19
CA TYR A 124 5.53 11.61 -5.62
C TYR A 124 6.49 12.29 -6.61
N ARG A 125 6.11 13.44 -7.17
CA ARG A 125 6.90 14.16 -8.17
C ARG A 125 8.05 14.92 -7.51
N LYS A 126 9.06 15.29 -8.31
CA LYS A 126 10.23 16.06 -7.87
C LYS A 126 9.88 17.20 -6.90
N PRO A 127 10.59 17.35 -5.76
CA PRO A 127 11.77 16.60 -5.30
C PRO A 127 11.43 15.41 -4.35
N ARG A 128 10.24 14.81 -4.45
CA ARG A 128 9.72 13.84 -3.47
C ARG A 128 9.80 12.38 -3.92
N GLU A 129 10.63 12.07 -4.91
CA GLU A 129 10.73 10.73 -5.49
C GLU A 129 11.15 9.70 -4.43
N LEU A 130 12.12 10.03 -3.58
CA LEU A 130 12.57 9.12 -2.51
C LEU A 130 11.50 8.86 -1.45
N ILE A 131 10.69 9.87 -1.10
CA ILE A 131 9.54 9.70 -0.19
C ILE A 131 8.60 8.64 -0.77
N TRP A 132 8.30 8.74 -2.06
CA TRP A 132 7.43 7.80 -2.74
C TRP A 132 8.03 6.39 -2.81
N VAL A 133 9.31 6.25 -3.16
CA VAL A 133 10.00 4.95 -3.18
C VAL A 133 10.00 4.28 -1.81
N PHE A 134 10.31 5.02 -0.74
CA PHE A 134 10.18 4.50 0.62
C PHE A 134 8.74 4.14 0.96
N GLY A 135 7.76 4.95 0.54
CA GLY A 135 6.33 4.64 0.71
C GLY A 135 5.92 3.34 0.02
N CYS A 136 6.40 3.08 -1.20
CA CYS A 136 6.15 1.83 -1.90
C CYS A 136 6.85 0.63 -1.23
N ALA A 137 8.07 0.81 -0.69
CA ALA A 137 8.75 -0.22 0.08
C ALA A 137 8.03 -0.54 1.40
N ILE A 138 7.51 0.48 2.10
CA ILE A 138 6.64 0.34 3.27
C ILE A 138 5.39 -0.46 2.90
N PHE A 139 4.74 -0.12 1.78
CA PHE A 139 3.56 -0.84 1.30
C PHE A 139 3.86 -2.31 1.05
N LEU A 140 4.97 -2.65 0.37
CA LEU A 140 5.39 -4.05 0.18
C LEU A 140 5.64 -4.78 1.50
N CYS A 141 6.32 -4.13 2.46
CA CYS A 141 6.55 -4.70 3.79
C CYS A 141 5.22 -4.92 4.54
N LEU A 142 4.28 -3.98 4.44
CA LEU A 142 2.95 -4.09 5.04
C LEU A 142 2.14 -5.23 4.41
N MET A 143 2.23 -5.43 3.09
CA MET A 143 1.63 -6.59 2.41
C MET A 143 2.22 -7.91 2.91
N ALA A 144 3.54 -7.98 3.05
CA ALA A 144 4.20 -9.17 3.60
C ALA A 144 3.77 -9.42 5.06
N GLU A 145 3.75 -8.36 5.87
CA GLU A 145 3.37 -8.41 7.29
C GLU A 145 1.95 -8.94 7.49
N ALA A 146 0.98 -8.39 6.75
CA ALA A 146 -0.40 -8.82 6.84
C ALA A 146 -0.62 -10.25 6.34
N PHE A 147 0.09 -10.67 5.29
CA PHE A 147 0.04 -12.06 4.83
C PHE A 147 0.57 -13.04 5.90
N MET A 148 1.74 -12.75 6.48
CA MET A 148 2.33 -13.64 7.48
C MET A 148 1.53 -13.66 8.78
N GLY A 149 0.99 -12.51 9.20
CA GLY A 149 0.06 -12.43 10.34
C GLY A 149 -1.24 -13.20 10.10
N TYR A 150 -1.78 -13.13 8.88
CA TYR A 150 -3.00 -13.86 8.49
C TYR A 150 -2.82 -15.39 8.49
N LEU A 151 -1.58 -15.87 8.36
CA LEU A 151 -1.26 -17.29 8.45
C LEU A 151 -1.35 -17.82 9.90
N LEU A 152 -1.04 -16.99 10.90
CA LEU A 152 -0.83 -17.42 12.29
C LEU A 152 -2.04 -18.06 12.98
N PRO A 153 -3.29 -17.64 12.73
CA PRO A 153 -4.46 -18.32 13.31
C PRO A 153 -4.60 -19.79 12.90
N TRP A 154 -3.94 -20.20 11.81
CA TRP A 154 -3.91 -21.58 11.34
C TRP A 154 -5.32 -22.18 11.11
N GLY A 155 -6.23 -21.35 10.61
CA GLY A 155 -7.53 -21.78 10.08
C GLY A 155 -7.46 -22.18 8.61
N GLN A 156 -8.59 -22.57 8.02
CA GLN A 156 -8.64 -23.02 6.61
C GLN A 156 -8.11 -21.96 5.63
N MET A 157 -8.54 -20.71 5.79
CA MET A 157 -8.09 -19.64 4.88
C MET A 157 -6.62 -19.30 5.10
N SER A 158 -6.14 -19.40 6.34
CA SER A 158 -4.73 -19.23 6.70
C SER A 158 -3.85 -20.25 5.96
N TYR A 159 -4.18 -21.55 6.09
CA TYR A 159 -3.41 -22.64 5.51
C TYR A 159 -3.46 -22.64 3.98
N TRP A 160 -4.66 -22.59 3.39
CA TRP A 160 -4.81 -22.64 1.93
C TRP A 160 -4.35 -21.35 1.27
N GLY A 161 -4.52 -20.19 1.92
CA GLY A 161 -3.94 -18.93 1.47
C GLY A 161 -2.42 -19.00 1.41
N ALA A 162 -1.78 -19.54 2.45
CA ALA A 162 -0.34 -19.76 2.47
C ALA A 162 0.11 -20.71 1.35
N GLN A 163 -0.59 -21.82 1.17
CA GLN A 163 -0.32 -22.79 0.10
C GLN A 163 -0.38 -22.12 -1.29
N VAL A 164 -1.42 -21.31 -1.56
CA VAL A 164 -1.56 -20.59 -2.83
C VAL A 164 -0.41 -19.59 -3.03
N ILE A 165 -0.13 -18.73 -2.05
CA ILE A 165 0.89 -17.68 -2.17
C ILE A 165 2.29 -18.27 -2.34
N VAL A 166 2.67 -19.28 -1.55
CA VAL A 166 3.97 -19.93 -1.72
C VAL A 166 4.07 -20.61 -3.09
N ASN A 167 2.99 -21.22 -3.57
CA ASN A 167 2.96 -21.83 -4.90
C ASN A 167 3.04 -20.83 -6.06
N LEU A 168 2.86 -19.52 -5.82
CA LEU A 168 3.13 -18.49 -6.82
C LEU A 168 4.63 -18.43 -7.16
N PHE A 169 5.51 -18.58 -6.16
CA PHE A 169 6.96 -18.60 -6.37
C PHE A 169 7.41 -19.84 -7.16
N ALA A 170 6.68 -20.95 -7.06
CA ALA A 170 6.94 -22.15 -7.85
C ALA A 170 6.73 -21.94 -9.36
N ALA A 171 5.99 -20.89 -9.76
CA ALA A 171 5.78 -20.57 -11.16
C ALA A 171 6.98 -19.90 -11.84
N ILE A 172 8.01 -19.48 -11.08
CA ILE A 172 9.21 -18.85 -11.64
C ILE A 172 10.02 -19.91 -12.42
N PRO A 173 10.32 -19.69 -13.71
CA PRO A 173 11.11 -20.63 -14.49
C PRO A 173 12.47 -20.93 -13.87
N PHE A 174 12.94 -22.16 -14.02
CA PHE A 174 14.25 -22.68 -13.59
C PHE A 174 14.46 -22.82 -12.07
N ILE A 175 14.09 -21.82 -11.26
CA ILE A 175 14.38 -21.79 -9.82
C ILE A 175 13.12 -21.92 -8.93
N GLY A 176 11.93 -21.91 -9.52
CA GLY A 176 10.66 -21.83 -8.80
C GLY A 176 10.44 -22.94 -7.77
N PRO A 177 10.58 -24.23 -8.12
CA PRO A 177 10.38 -25.33 -7.18
C PRO A 177 11.29 -25.24 -5.95
N ASP A 178 12.58 -24.98 -6.15
CA ASP A 178 13.56 -24.86 -5.07
C ASP A 178 13.29 -23.62 -4.21
N LEU A 179 12.88 -22.50 -4.83
CA LEU A 179 12.51 -21.29 -4.10
C LEU A 179 11.26 -21.52 -3.24
N ALA A 180 10.24 -22.20 -3.76
CA ALA A 180 9.02 -22.48 -3.03
C ALA A 180 9.25 -23.45 -1.85
N LEU A 181 10.13 -24.44 -2.03
CA LEU A 181 10.61 -25.33 -0.97
C LEU A 181 11.39 -24.54 0.08
N LEU A 182 12.32 -23.68 -0.35
CA LEU A 182 13.08 -22.81 0.53
C LEU A 182 12.20 -21.85 1.32
N ILE A 183 11.12 -21.30 0.75
CA ILE A 183 10.23 -20.37 1.46
C ILE A 183 9.40 -21.10 2.51
N ARG A 184 8.81 -22.26 2.20
CA ARG A 184 7.94 -22.98 3.15
C ARG A 184 8.69 -23.85 4.15
N GLY A 185 9.89 -24.31 3.81
CA GLY A 185 10.76 -25.09 4.69
C GLY A 185 10.48 -26.58 4.77
N ASP A 186 9.57 -27.09 3.94
CA ASP A 186 9.16 -28.50 3.87
C ASP A 186 8.51 -28.76 2.48
N TYR A 187 8.14 -29.99 2.15
CA TYR A 187 7.52 -30.30 0.86
C TYR A 187 6.09 -29.76 0.74
N VAL A 188 5.40 -29.56 1.86
CA VAL A 188 4.06 -28.99 1.96
C VAL A 188 4.06 -27.82 2.96
N VAL A 189 2.98 -27.04 3.01
CA VAL A 189 2.78 -26.10 4.12
C VAL A 189 2.60 -26.93 5.39
N SER A 190 3.46 -26.70 6.38
CA SER A 190 3.51 -27.49 7.62
C SER A 190 3.92 -26.62 8.80
N ASP A 191 4.18 -27.25 9.96
CA ASP A 191 4.67 -26.58 11.16
C ASP A 191 5.94 -25.75 10.90
N ALA A 192 6.83 -26.23 10.02
CA ALA A 192 8.03 -25.49 9.61
C ALA A 192 7.69 -24.16 8.93
N THR A 193 6.64 -24.13 8.11
CA THR A 193 6.16 -22.90 7.46
C THR A 193 5.63 -21.92 8.50
N LEU A 194 4.80 -22.41 9.42
CA LEU A 194 4.20 -21.61 10.48
C LEU A 194 5.26 -20.94 11.37
N ASN A 195 6.23 -21.71 11.86
CA ASN A 195 7.28 -21.20 12.73
C ASN A 195 8.13 -20.11 12.07
N ARG A 196 8.46 -20.28 10.78
CA ARG A 196 9.23 -19.28 10.03
C ARG A 196 8.45 -18.01 9.81
N PHE A 197 7.19 -18.11 9.41
CA PHE A 197 6.36 -16.94 9.16
C PHE A 197 6.01 -16.21 10.47
N PHE A 198 5.88 -16.92 11.58
CA PHE A 198 5.83 -16.32 12.91
C PHE A 198 7.09 -15.48 13.19
N SER A 199 8.29 -16.02 12.97
CA SER A 199 9.53 -15.26 13.17
C SER A 199 9.64 -14.04 12.25
N PHE A 200 9.20 -14.15 11.00
CA PHE A 200 9.23 -13.03 10.06
C PHE A 200 8.22 -11.94 10.41
N HIS A 201 7.00 -12.33 10.80
CA HIS A 201 5.93 -11.43 11.22
C HIS A 201 6.27 -10.71 12.52
N VAL A 202 6.79 -11.39 13.53
CA VAL A 202 7.00 -10.76 14.85
C VAL A 202 8.27 -9.93 14.91
N ILE A 203 9.32 -10.31 14.16
CA ILE A 203 10.65 -9.70 14.33
C ILE A 203 11.13 -9.06 13.03
N ALA A 204 11.36 -9.86 11.99
CA ALA A 204 12.16 -9.41 10.86
C ALA A 204 11.49 -8.27 10.07
N VAL A 205 10.22 -8.44 9.69
CA VAL A 205 9.50 -7.46 8.87
C VAL A 205 9.11 -6.21 9.65
N PRO A 206 8.65 -6.26 10.92
CA PRO A 206 8.44 -5.06 11.71
C PRO A 206 9.70 -4.20 11.88
N LEU A 207 10.87 -4.80 12.06
CA LEU A 207 12.13 -4.04 12.15
C LEU A 207 12.46 -3.32 10.84
N VAL A 208 12.30 -4.00 9.70
CA VAL A 208 12.46 -3.38 8.37
C VAL A 208 11.43 -2.27 8.17
N LEU A 209 10.17 -2.51 8.53
CA LEU A 209 9.07 -1.55 8.41
C LEU A 209 9.35 -0.28 9.22
N LEU A 210 9.78 -0.41 10.48
CA LEU A 210 10.17 0.72 11.33
C LEU A 210 11.33 1.52 10.72
N GLY A 211 12.37 0.83 10.23
CA GLY A 211 13.50 1.48 9.55
C GLY A 211 13.07 2.28 8.31
N LEU A 212 12.17 1.70 7.50
CA LEU A 212 11.63 2.37 6.32
C LEU A 212 10.73 3.56 6.67
N VAL A 213 9.91 3.46 7.72
CA VAL A 213 9.09 4.57 8.22
C VAL A 213 9.99 5.73 8.68
N VAL A 214 11.06 5.45 9.42
CA VAL A 214 12.05 6.47 9.80
C VAL A 214 12.68 7.11 8.56
N ALA A 215 13.12 6.31 7.58
CA ALA A 215 13.67 6.83 6.33
C ALA A 215 12.65 7.70 5.54
N HIS A 216 11.39 7.29 5.52
CA HIS A 216 10.29 8.01 4.89
C HIS A 216 10.03 9.38 5.54
N LEU A 217 10.03 9.44 6.87
CA LEU A 217 9.86 10.70 7.62
C LEU A 217 11.08 11.63 7.48
N ILE A 218 12.30 11.08 7.49
CA ILE A 218 13.51 11.88 7.25
C ILE A 218 13.48 12.49 5.84
N ALA A 219 13.15 11.70 4.82
CA ALA A 219 13.02 12.20 3.45
C ALA A 219 11.94 13.28 3.34
N LEU A 220 10.81 13.12 4.04
CA LEU A 220 9.75 14.13 4.13
C LEU A 220 10.23 15.42 4.77
N HIS A 221 10.94 15.35 5.89
CA HIS A 221 11.42 16.53 6.61
C HIS A 221 12.48 17.30 5.85
N GLU A 222 13.31 16.62 5.05
CA GLU A 222 14.31 17.25 4.19
C GLU A 222 13.64 18.15 3.13
N VAL A 223 12.79 17.57 2.28
CA VAL A 223 12.20 18.31 1.14
C VAL A 223 10.91 19.06 1.48
N GLY A 224 10.26 18.71 2.59
CA GLY A 224 9.01 19.31 3.06
C GLY A 224 7.76 18.69 2.45
N SER A 225 6.66 18.78 3.19
CA SER A 225 5.35 18.30 2.76
C SER A 225 4.85 19.04 1.51
N ASN A 226 4.25 18.29 0.58
CA ASN A 226 3.47 18.88 -0.51
C ASN A 226 2.17 19.51 0.06
N ASN A 227 1.42 20.23 -0.75
CA ASN A 227 0.10 20.74 -0.38
C ASN A 227 -0.92 20.58 -1.52
N PRO A 228 -2.22 20.79 -1.27
CA PRO A 228 -3.25 20.62 -2.30
C PRO A 228 -3.04 21.44 -3.57
N ASP A 229 -2.28 22.54 -3.51
CA ASP A 229 -1.98 23.38 -4.67
C ASP A 229 -0.66 22.99 -5.37
N GLY A 230 0.17 22.13 -4.76
CA GLY A 230 1.42 21.67 -5.36
C GLY A 230 2.58 22.68 -5.31
N ILE A 231 2.46 23.72 -4.47
CA ILE A 231 3.41 24.84 -4.37
C ILE A 231 4.51 24.55 -3.34
N GLU A 232 5.77 24.85 -3.67
CA GLU A 232 6.90 24.62 -2.76
C GLU A 232 7.09 25.76 -1.76
N ILE A 233 6.53 25.62 -0.56
CA ILE A 233 6.59 26.69 0.46
C ILE A 233 8.03 26.98 0.94
N LYS A 234 8.91 25.97 0.97
CA LYS A 234 10.29 26.12 1.48
C LYS A 234 11.16 26.99 0.57
N ALA A 235 10.76 27.19 -0.69
CA ALA A 235 11.43 28.06 -1.65
C ALA A 235 11.09 29.54 -1.42
N ASN A 236 9.91 29.84 -0.85
CA ASN A 236 9.41 31.21 -0.65
C ASN A 236 9.45 31.58 0.84
N ARG A 237 10.60 32.08 1.29
CA ARG A 237 10.85 32.46 2.69
C ARG A 237 10.71 33.96 2.93
N GLY A 238 10.25 34.31 4.13
CA GLY A 238 10.18 35.68 4.60
C GLY A 238 11.52 36.19 5.16
N PRO A 239 11.56 37.46 5.61
CA PRO A 239 12.75 38.06 6.22
C PRO A 239 13.23 37.34 7.50
N ASP A 240 12.34 36.60 8.16
CA ASP A 240 12.60 35.78 9.34
C ASP A 240 13.22 34.40 9.00
N GLY A 241 13.40 34.09 7.71
CA GLY A 241 13.90 32.80 7.24
C GLY A 241 12.86 31.68 7.22
N HIS A 242 11.61 31.95 7.62
CA HIS A 242 10.52 30.97 7.62
C HIS A 242 9.71 31.01 6.32
N PRO A 243 9.10 29.88 5.89
CA PRO A 243 8.20 29.85 4.73
C PRO A 243 7.01 30.79 4.91
N LEU A 244 6.77 31.69 3.95
CA LEU A 244 5.65 32.66 4.00
C LEU A 244 4.26 32.00 4.06
N ASP A 245 4.16 30.81 3.47
CA ASP A 245 2.93 30.01 3.43
C ASP A 245 2.97 28.81 4.40
N GLY A 246 3.95 28.79 5.31
CA GLY A 246 4.07 27.77 6.35
C GLY A 246 3.55 28.24 7.70
N ILE A 247 3.06 27.31 8.50
CA ILE A 247 2.76 27.49 9.94
C ILE A 247 3.46 26.40 10.75
N PRO A 248 3.86 26.66 12.00
CA PRO A 248 4.43 25.63 12.86
C PRO A 248 3.43 24.50 13.06
N SER A 249 3.90 23.24 13.07
CA SER A 249 2.98 22.10 13.15
C SER A 249 2.37 21.95 14.54
N HIS A 250 3.04 22.39 15.60
CA HIS A 250 2.43 22.55 16.92
C HIS A 250 2.10 24.03 17.20
N PRO A 251 0.90 24.37 17.68
CA PRO A 251 -0.22 23.46 18.00
C PRO A 251 -1.14 23.13 16.82
N TYR A 252 -1.05 23.87 15.70
CA TYR A 252 -2.07 23.84 14.64
C TYR A 252 -2.37 22.46 14.08
N TYR A 253 -1.34 21.75 13.57
CA TYR A 253 -1.52 20.41 13.02
C TYR A 253 -1.65 19.33 14.10
N THR A 254 -1.18 19.58 15.31
CA THR A 254 -1.45 18.69 16.44
C THR A 254 -2.96 18.66 16.75
N VAL A 255 -3.61 19.82 16.84
CA VAL A 255 -5.06 19.91 17.09
C VAL A 255 -5.87 19.36 15.91
N HIS A 256 -5.49 19.72 14.69
CA HIS A 256 -6.10 19.18 13.47
C HIS A 256 -6.07 17.65 13.42
N ASP A 257 -4.90 17.06 13.68
CA ASP A 257 -4.73 15.60 13.61
C ASP A 257 -5.43 14.90 14.77
N ILE A 258 -5.43 15.47 15.98
CA ILE A 258 -6.18 14.91 17.13
C ILE A 258 -7.67 14.81 16.80
N PHE A 259 -8.26 15.80 16.15
CA PHE A 259 -9.64 15.72 15.71
C PHE A 259 -9.86 14.52 14.75
N GLY A 260 -8.99 14.38 13.74
CA GLY A 260 -9.02 13.25 12.82
C GLY A 260 -8.85 11.89 13.51
N VAL A 261 -7.95 11.82 14.50
CA VAL A 261 -7.71 10.64 15.35
C VAL A 261 -8.96 10.27 16.16
N VAL A 262 -9.63 11.24 16.79
CA VAL A 262 -10.85 10.97 17.56
C VAL A 262 -11.97 10.44 16.66
N VAL A 263 -12.16 11.02 15.48
CA VAL A 263 -13.15 10.52 14.51
C VAL A 263 -12.78 9.11 14.05
N PHE A 264 -11.51 8.87 13.70
CA PHE A 264 -11.02 7.55 13.32
C PHE A 264 -11.26 6.51 14.42
N LEU A 265 -10.86 6.79 15.66
CA LEU A 265 -11.01 5.87 16.79
C LEU A 265 -12.47 5.62 17.13
N THR A 266 -13.37 6.60 16.91
CA THR A 266 -14.82 6.41 17.09
C THR A 266 -15.35 5.39 16.09
N ILE A 267 -15.02 5.55 14.81
CA ILE A 267 -15.43 4.60 13.74
C ILE A 267 -14.78 3.24 13.95
N PHE A 268 -13.48 3.21 14.26
CA PHE A 268 -12.73 1.99 14.49
C PHE A 268 -13.28 1.20 15.68
N SER A 269 -13.59 1.89 16.78
CA SER A 269 -14.27 1.27 17.93
C SER A 269 -15.65 0.74 17.55
N ALA A 270 -16.45 1.49 16.79
CA ALA A 270 -17.75 1.02 16.32
C ALA A 270 -17.63 -0.28 15.50
N VAL A 271 -16.62 -0.39 14.64
CA VAL A 271 -16.34 -1.63 13.90
C VAL A 271 -15.96 -2.76 14.87
N ILE A 272 -15.01 -2.54 15.78
CA ILE A 272 -14.55 -3.57 16.73
C ILE A 272 -15.71 -4.11 17.59
N PHE A 273 -16.55 -3.24 18.13
CA PHE A 273 -17.60 -3.63 19.06
C PHE A 273 -18.87 -4.16 18.39
N PHE A 274 -19.22 -3.67 17.20
CA PHE A 274 -20.53 -3.98 16.58
C PHE A 274 -20.44 -4.79 15.28
N ALA A 275 -19.30 -4.77 14.57
CA ALA A 275 -19.16 -5.46 13.29
C ALA A 275 -17.70 -5.90 12.99
N PRO A 276 -17.02 -6.65 13.90
CA PRO A 276 -15.60 -6.96 13.74
C PRO A 276 -15.28 -7.84 12.52
N GLU A 277 -16.25 -8.63 12.07
CA GLU A 277 -16.13 -9.46 10.86
C GLU A 277 -16.45 -8.69 9.57
N ALA A 278 -17.15 -7.56 9.68
CA ALA A 278 -17.65 -6.75 8.56
C ALA A 278 -18.36 -7.59 7.47
N GLY A 279 -19.19 -8.57 7.86
CA GLY A 279 -19.90 -9.44 6.92
C GLY A 279 -18.98 -10.44 6.18
N GLY A 280 -17.84 -10.78 6.78
CA GLY A 280 -16.86 -11.72 6.21
C GLY A 280 -15.73 -11.04 5.44
N TYR A 281 -15.76 -9.71 5.27
CA TYR A 281 -14.71 -8.97 4.56
C TYR A 281 -13.44 -8.79 5.41
N PHE A 282 -13.57 -8.62 6.73
CA PHE A 282 -12.42 -8.40 7.62
C PHE A 282 -11.95 -9.69 8.26
N LEU A 283 -12.87 -10.60 8.56
CA LEU A 283 -12.60 -11.93 9.10
C LEU A 283 -13.49 -12.93 8.38
N GLU A 284 -12.90 -13.81 7.59
CA GLU A 284 -13.62 -14.79 6.80
C GLU A 284 -14.11 -15.94 7.67
N TYR A 285 -15.37 -16.35 7.49
CA TYR A 285 -15.98 -17.45 8.24
C TYR A 285 -15.13 -18.74 8.22
N ASN A 286 -14.58 -19.08 7.05
CA ASN A 286 -13.76 -20.28 6.89
C ASN A 286 -12.48 -20.24 7.76
N ASN A 287 -12.00 -19.07 8.17
CA ASN A 287 -10.82 -18.97 9.03
C ASN A 287 -11.12 -19.23 10.51
N PHE A 288 -12.39 -19.41 10.88
CA PHE A 288 -12.81 -19.95 12.19
C PHE A 288 -12.96 -21.47 12.18
N ILE A 289 -12.58 -22.13 11.09
CA ILE A 289 -12.48 -23.58 11.00
C ILE A 289 -10.99 -23.94 11.05
N PRO A 290 -10.55 -24.87 11.93
CA PRO A 290 -9.16 -25.33 11.97
C PRO A 290 -8.68 -25.80 10.59
N ALA A 291 -7.40 -25.58 10.30
CA ALA A 291 -6.80 -26.02 9.04
C ALA A 291 -6.90 -27.55 8.86
N ASP A 292 -7.38 -27.96 7.68
CA ASP A 292 -7.42 -29.33 7.19
C ASP A 292 -6.69 -29.37 5.84
N SER A 293 -5.50 -29.98 5.86
CA SER A 293 -4.64 -30.13 4.67
C SER A 293 -5.24 -31.00 3.56
N LEU A 294 -6.28 -31.79 3.88
CA LEU A 294 -6.95 -32.70 2.96
C LEU A 294 -8.25 -32.12 2.39
N LYS A 295 -8.73 -30.98 2.90
CA LYS A 295 -9.99 -30.38 2.49
C LYS A 295 -9.87 -28.89 2.21
N THR A 296 -9.80 -28.56 0.93
CA THR A 296 -9.90 -27.19 0.43
C THR A 296 -11.34 -26.67 0.58
N PRO A 297 -11.57 -25.47 1.17
CA PRO A 297 -12.89 -24.83 1.13
C PRO A 297 -13.38 -24.59 -0.30
N ASN A 298 -14.70 -24.65 -0.51
CA ASN A 298 -15.32 -24.41 -1.83
C ASN A 298 -15.00 -23.01 -2.39
N HIS A 299 -14.76 -22.04 -1.51
CA HIS A 299 -14.43 -20.69 -1.88
C HIS A 299 -13.21 -20.21 -1.10
N ILE A 300 -12.10 -20.01 -1.82
CA ILE A 300 -10.87 -19.41 -1.30
C ILE A 300 -10.62 -18.10 -2.05
N ALA A 301 -10.61 -17.02 -1.29
CA ALA A 301 -10.14 -15.70 -1.70
C ALA A 301 -9.13 -15.19 -0.68
N PRO A 302 -8.16 -14.36 -1.08
CA PRO A 302 -7.35 -13.63 -0.12
C PRO A 302 -8.17 -12.54 0.58
N VAL A 303 -7.63 -12.03 1.67
CA VAL A 303 -8.12 -10.83 2.37
C VAL A 303 -8.35 -9.65 1.41
N TRP A 304 -9.40 -8.88 1.66
CA TRP A 304 -9.94 -7.87 0.73
C TRP A 304 -8.91 -6.85 0.23
N TYR A 305 -7.91 -6.51 1.04
CA TYR A 305 -6.90 -5.53 0.64
C TYR A 305 -5.86 -6.10 -0.35
N PHE A 306 -5.86 -7.39 -0.66
CA PHE A 306 -5.06 -8.00 -1.73
C PHE A 306 -5.85 -8.36 -2.98
N THR A 307 -7.19 -8.33 -2.90
CA THR A 307 -8.05 -8.87 -3.95
C THR A 307 -7.99 -8.11 -5.27
N PRO A 308 -7.69 -6.79 -5.36
CA PRO A 308 -7.46 -6.14 -6.65
C PRO A 308 -6.29 -6.76 -7.41
N PHE A 309 -5.19 -7.07 -6.71
CA PHE A 309 -3.99 -7.66 -7.30
C PHE A 309 -4.21 -9.14 -7.66
N TYR A 310 -4.92 -9.87 -6.81
CA TYR A 310 -5.32 -11.26 -7.07
C TYR A 310 -6.28 -11.38 -8.27
N SER A 311 -7.18 -10.43 -8.47
CA SER A 311 -8.03 -10.39 -9.67
C SER A 311 -7.21 -10.26 -10.94
N MET A 312 -6.18 -9.41 -10.95
CA MET A 312 -5.29 -9.27 -12.10
C MET A 312 -4.46 -10.55 -12.35
N LEU A 313 -4.05 -11.25 -11.28
CA LEU A 313 -3.42 -12.58 -11.39
C LEU A 313 -4.33 -13.56 -12.12
N ARG A 314 -5.56 -13.74 -11.62
CA ARG A 314 -6.52 -14.72 -12.15
C ARG A 314 -7.03 -14.36 -13.55
N ALA A 315 -7.12 -13.06 -13.86
CA ALA A 315 -7.51 -12.57 -15.17
C ALA A 315 -6.49 -12.93 -16.26
N THR A 316 -5.24 -13.25 -15.88
CA THR A 316 -4.15 -13.59 -16.80
C THR A 316 -4.24 -15.06 -17.23
N THR A 317 -5.21 -15.35 -18.10
CA THR A 317 -5.39 -16.64 -18.77
C THR A 317 -4.58 -16.71 -20.07
N ASP A 318 -4.54 -17.87 -20.74
CA ASP A 318 -3.89 -18.00 -22.06
C ASP A 318 -4.46 -17.02 -23.10
N ASP A 319 -5.78 -16.78 -23.07
CA ASP A 319 -6.43 -15.77 -23.90
C ASP A 319 -5.93 -14.36 -23.59
N MET A 320 -5.75 -14.03 -22.32
CA MET A 320 -5.20 -12.74 -21.91
C MET A 320 -3.74 -12.58 -22.35
N VAL A 321 -2.94 -13.63 -22.27
CA VAL A 321 -1.56 -13.65 -22.78
C VAL A 321 -1.54 -13.42 -24.30
N ASN A 322 -2.52 -13.97 -25.05
CA ASN A 322 -2.69 -13.68 -26.48
C ASN A 322 -3.00 -12.20 -26.72
N VAL A 323 -3.87 -11.61 -25.89
CA VAL A 323 -4.18 -10.18 -25.94
C VAL A 323 -2.93 -9.33 -25.66
N PHE A 324 -2.11 -9.69 -24.67
CA PHE A 324 -0.83 -9.00 -24.42
C PHE A 324 0.11 -9.07 -25.61
N ALA A 325 0.27 -10.25 -26.22
CA ALA A 325 1.10 -10.43 -27.40
C ALA A 325 0.60 -9.57 -28.58
N LEU A 326 -0.72 -9.50 -28.78
CA LEU A 326 -1.34 -8.65 -29.79
C LEU A 326 -1.07 -7.16 -29.53
N ILE A 327 -1.27 -6.70 -28.29
CA ILE A 327 -1.02 -5.30 -27.90
C ILE A 327 0.45 -4.92 -28.15
N ILE A 328 1.40 -5.77 -27.75
CA ILE A 328 2.83 -5.56 -27.95
C ILE A 328 3.16 -5.49 -29.44
N GLY A 329 2.64 -6.43 -30.24
CA GLY A 329 2.85 -6.47 -31.69
C GLY A 329 2.30 -5.22 -32.38
N LEU A 330 1.06 -4.84 -32.07
CA LEU A 330 0.42 -3.63 -32.61
C LEU A 330 1.17 -2.37 -32.19
N ALA A 331 1.60 -2.25 -30.94
CA ALA A 331 2.38 -1.12 -30.46
C ALA A 331 3.73 -0.99 -31.18
N ALA A 332 4.42 -2.11 -31.42
CA ALA A 332 5.67 -2.13 -32.18
C ALA A 332 5.46 -1.69 -33.64
N ILE A 333 4.42 -2.20 -34.30
CA ILE A 333 4.05 -1.81 -35.68
C ILE A 333 3.72 -0.31 -35.72
N LEU A 334 2.89 0.18 -34.80
CA LEU A 334 2.53 1.59 -34.72
C LEU A 334 3.76 2.48 -34.47
N ASN A 335 4.70 2.06 -33.61
CA ASN A 335 5.95 2.78 -33.40
C ASN A 335 6.81 2.78 -34.67
N PHE A 336 6.89 1.67 -35.40
CA PHE A 336 7.68 1.58 -36.63
C PHE A 336 7.13 2.54 -37.71
N VAL A 337 5.81 2.54 -37.91
CA VAL A 337 5.13 3.35 -38.94
C VAL A 337 5.05 4.83 -38.56
N LYS A 338 4.63 5.15 -37.31
CA LYS A 338 4.33 6.53 -36.88
C LYS A 338 5.37 7.15 -35.95
N GLY A 339 6.30 6.37 -35.43
CA GLY A 339 7.34 6.86 -34.51
C GLY A 339 8.29 7.84 -35.19
N LYS A 340 8.73 8.85 -34.44
CA LYS A 340 9.70 9.87 -34.89
C LYS A 340 11.16 9.50 -34.58
N SER A 341 11.40 8.33 -33.98
CA SER A 341 12.73 7.82 -33.67
C SER A 341 13.49 7.39 -34.92
N GLY A 342 14.82 7.37 -34.86
CA GLY A 342 15.67 6.87 -35.94
C GLY A 342 15.46 5.39 -36.24
N THR A 343 15.75 4.96 -37.47
CA THR A 343 15.51 3.59 -37.97
C THR A 343 16.11 2.50 -37.08
N ALA A 344 17.33 2.72 -36.57
CA ALA A 344 17.99 1.78 -35.66
C ALA A 344 17.17 1.51 -34.39
N LEU A 345 16.63 2.56 -33.76
CA LEU A 345 15.80 2.43 -32.56
C LEU A 345 14.45 1.75 -32.87
N LYS A 346 13.86 2.04 -34.04
CA LYS A 346 12.63 1.37 -34.49
C LYS A 346 12.83 -0.13 -34.68
N ILE A 347 13.93 -0.54 -35.32
CA ILE A 347 14.29 -1.96 -35.48
C ILE A 347 14.51 -2.61 -34.11
N ALA A 348 15.25 -1.95 -33.21
CA ALA A 348 15.46 -2.44 -31.86
C ALA A 348 14.15 -2.67 -31.11
N ILE A 349 13.18 -1.75 -31.19
CA ILE A 349 11.84 -1.91 -30.58
C ILE A 349 11.10 -3.11 -31.15
N VAL A 350 11.16 -3.35 -32.46
CA VAL A 350 10.52 -4.50 -33.10
C VAL A 350 11.16 -5.81 -32.64
N VAL A 351 12.49 -5.87 -32.55
CA VAL A 351 13.20 -7.05 -32.03
C VAL A 351 12.82 -7.32 -30.58
N VAL A 352 12.81 -6.29 -29.72
CA VAL A 352 12.39 -6.42 -28.32
C VAL A 352 10.93 -6.90 -28.22
N ALA A 353 10.03 -6.38 -29.05
CA ALA A 353 8.64 -6.82 -29.11
C ALA A 353 8.51 -8.28 -29.54
N ALA A 354 9.28 -8.72 -30.55
CA ALA A 354 9.30 -10.11 -31.00
C ALA A 354 9.82 -11.06 -29.90
N VAL A 355 10.88 -10.67 -29.18
CA VAL A 355 11.39 -11.43 -28.02
C VAL A 355 10.34 -11.48 -26.91
N ALA A 356 9.70 -10.36 -26.59
CA ALA A 356 8.64 -10.32 -25.57
C ALA A 356 7.46 -11.23 -25.93
N ILE A 357 7.00 -11.21 -27.19
CA ILE A 357 5.95 -12.11 -27.68
C ILE A 357 6.39 -13.57 -27.61
N PHE A 358 7.63 -13.88 -28.00
CA PHE A 358 8.18 -15.22 -27.88
C PHE A 358 8.17 -15.69 -26.42
N LEU A 359 8.64 -14.88 -25.48
CA LEU A 359 8.63 -15.20 -24.05
C LEU A 359 7.21 -15.38 -23.51
N LEU A 360 6.26 -14.53 -23.93
CA LEU A 360 4.84 -14.67 -23.58
C LEU A 360 4.28 -16.03 -23.99
N LYS A 361 4.74 -16.56 -25.12
CA LYS A 361 4.31 -17.86 -25.64
C LYS A 361 5.13 -19.05 -25.14
N ALA A 362 6.35 -18.80 -24.67
CA ALA A 362 7.26 -19.84 -24.18
C ALA A 362 6.94 -20.27 -22.74
N PHE A 363 6.32 -19.40 -21.94
CA PHE A 363 5.97 -19.67 -20.55
C PHE A 363 4.46 -19.68 -20.32
N ASP A 364 4.00 -20.50 -19.39
CA ASP A 364 2.58 -20.68 -19.07
C ASP A 364 1.93 -19.40 -18.56
N ALA A 365 0.62 -19.24 -18.81
CA ALA A 365 -0.16 -18.13 -18.27
C ALA A 365 -0.10 -18.04 -16.73
N LYS A 366 0.10 -19.16 -16.04
CA LYS A 366 0.31 -19.18 -14.57
C LYS A 366 1.50 -18.31 -14.15
N PHE A 367 2.63 -18.39 -14.87
CA PHE A 367 3.79 -17.54 -14.61
C PHE A 367 3.46 -16.07 -14.88
N TRP A 368 2.83 -15.78 -16.02
CA TRP A 368 2.46 -14.41 -16.37
C TRP A 368 1.45 -13.80 -15.40
N GLY A 369 0.54 -14.58 -14.82
CA GLY A 369 -0.34 -14.11 -13.74
C GLY A 369 0.44 -13.63 -12.51
N VAL A 370 1.52 -14.33 -12.13
CA VAL A 370 2.42 -13.88 -11.05
C VAL A 370 3.15 -12.61 -11.44
N VAL A 371 3.65 -12.52 -12.68
CA VAL A 371 4.30 -11.31 -13.20
C VAL A 371 3.34 -10.12 -13.24
N VAL A 372 2.09 -10.31 -13.64
CA VAL A 372 1.05 -9.28 -13.68
C VAL A 372 0.70 -8.83 -12.26
N MET A 373 0.52 -9.76 -11.31
CA MET A 373 0.28 -9.41 -9.91
C MET A 373 1.45 -8.62 -9.32
N GLY A 374 2.68 -9.13 -9.42
CA GLY A 374 3.87 -8.44 -8.90
C GLY A 374 4.09 -7.10 -9.61
N GLY A 375 3.99 -7.09 -10.93
CA GLY A 375 4.11 -5.90 -11.76
C GLY A 375 3.09 -4.82 -11.42
N SER A 376 1.89 -5.20 -10.99
CA SER A 376 0.87 -4.22 -10.58
C SER A 376 1.23 -3.47 -9.31
N VAL A 377 2.02 -4.08 -8.41
CA VAL A 377 2.54 -3.37 -7.23
C VAL A 377 3.84 -2.63 -7.58
N ILE A 378 4.74 -3.27 -8.34
CA ILE A 378 6.04 -2.71 -8.70
C ILE A 378 5.92 -1.48 -9.61
N ILE A 379 4.91 -1.40 -10.48
CA ILE A 379 4.70 -0.23 -11.36
C ILE A 379 4.50 1.07 -10.57
N LEU A 380 4.00 0.98 -9.33
CA LEU A 380 3.85 2.12 -8.45
C LEU A 380 5.18 2.80 -8.16
N PHE A 381 6.28 2.05 -8.02
CA PHE A 381 7.61 2.64 -7.80
C PHE A 381 8.00 3.60 -8.91
N PHE A 382 7.58 3.32 -10.14
CA PHE A 382 7.96 4.10 -11.32
C PHE A 382 7.10 5.35 -11.54
N LEU A 383 6.06 5.55 -10.73
CA LEU A 383 5.13 6.67 -10.86
C LEU A 383 5.80 8.07 -10.99
N PRO A 384 6.87 8.42 -10.23
CA PRO A 384 7.58 9.68 -10.40
C PRO A 384 8.15 9.93 -11.80
N TRP A 385 8.48 8.86 -12.52
CA TRP A 385 9.06 8.90 -13.85
C TRP A 385 8.04 8.63 -14.96
N LEU A 386 6.83 8.20 -14.61
CA LEU A 386 5.73 8.00 -15.56
C LEU A 386 4.86 9.26 -15.71
N ASP A 387 4.73 10.09 -14.66
CA ASP A 387 3.93 11.31 -14.72
C ASP A 387 4.70 12.51 -15.29
N HIS A 388 4.42 12.81 -16.56
CA HIS A 388 4.99 13.93 -17.29
C HIS A 388 4.10 15.18 -17.31
N SER A 389 3.05 15.26 -16.47
CA SER A 389 2.17 16.43 -16.41
C SER A 389 2.93 17.74 -16.17
N GLU A 390 2.44 18.86 -16.67
CA GLU A 390 3.09 20.17 -16.43
C GLU A 390 2.94 20.65 -14.99
N VAL A 391 1.84 20.25 -14.33
CA VAL A 391 1.49 20.66 -12.96
C VAL A 391 1.43 19.46 -12.02
N LYS A 392 1.72 19.66 -10.73
CA LYS A 392 1.68 18.57 -9.73
C LYS A 392 0.25 18.19 -9.38
N SER A 393 -0.52 19.16 -8.87
CA SER A 393 -1.87 18.92 -8.34
C SER A 393 -2.92 18.72 -9.43
N ILE A 394 -3.78 17.72 -9.25
CA ILE A 394 -4.96 17.48 -10.09
C ILE A 394 -5.94 18.67 -10.11
N ARG A 395 -5.84 19.62 -9.16
CA ARG A 395 -6.66 20.84 -9.15
C ARG A 395 -6.46 21.70 -10.40
N TYR A 396 -5.25 21.70 -10.95
CA TYR A 396 -4.85 22.52 -12.09
C TYR A 396 -4.68 21.71 -13.38
N ARG A 397 -4.96 20.40 -13.34
CA ARG A 397 -4.98 19.55 -14.53
C ARG A 397 -6.30 19.71 -15.30
N PRO A 398 -6.32 19.39 -16.61
CA PRO A 398 -7.54 19.31 -17.38
C PRO A 398 -8.61 18.44 -16.71
N SER A 399 -9.88 18.87 -16.76
CA SER A 399 -10.98 18.19 -16.05
C SER A 399 -11.09 16.70 -16.39
N TRP A 400 -10.74 16.30 -17.62
CA TRP A 400 -10.80 14.90 -18.03
C TRP A 400 -9.80 13.99 -17.29
N HIS A 401 -8.72 14.53 -16.72
CA HIS A 401 -7.80 13.77 -15.86
C HIS A 401 -8.55 13.28 -14.62
N LYS A 402 -9.48 14.06 -14.07
CA LYS A 402 -10.30 13.62 -12.92
C LYS A 402 -11.16 12.42 -13.26
N TYR A 403 -11.71 12.36 -14.48
CA TYR A 403 -12.45 11.18 -14.94
C TYR A 403 -11.55 9.96 -15.08
N VAL A 404 -10.33 10.11 -15.59
CA VAL A 404 -9.36 8.99 -15.67
C VAL A 404 -9.03 8.44 -14.28
N TYR A 405 -8.78 9.31 -13.30
CA TYR A 405 -8.57 8.89 -11.91
C TYR A 405 -9.84 8.26 -11.31
N GLY A 406 -11.02 8.82 -11.60
CA GLY A 406 -12.30 8.26 -11.16
C GLY A 406 -12.55 6.86 -11.69
N VAL A 407 -12.31 6.64 -13.00
CA VAL A 407 -12.40 5.32 -13.64
C VAL A 407 -11.33 4.38 -13.08
N PHE A 408 -10.11 4.85 -12.84
CA PHE A 408 -9.06 4.06 -12.21
C PHE A 408 -9.48 3.53 -10.84
N VAL A 409 -9.97 4.40 -9.96
CA VAL A 409 -10.44 4.01 -8.63
C VAL A 409 -11.63 3.07 -8.73
N PHE A 410 -12.60 3.38 -9.59
CA PHE A 410 -13.77 2.54 -9.80
C PHE A 410 -13.40 1.12 -10.25
N LEU A 411 -12.53 1.00 -11.26
CA LEU A 411 -12.07 -0.31 -11.73
C LEU A 411 -11.21 -1.03 -10.69
N PHE A 412 -10.39 -0.31 -9.92
CA PHE A 412 -9.63 -0.91 -8.82
C PHE A 412 -10.55 -1.49 -7.73
N LEU A 413 -11.65 -0.80 -7.40
CA LEU A 413 -12.67 -1.31 -6.47
C LEU A 413 -13.44 -2.51 -7.05
N ILE A 414 -13.77 -2.49 -8.34
CA ILE A 414 -14.37 -3.65 -9.01
C ILE A 414 -13.44 -4.84 -8.99
N LEU A 415 -12.15 -4.66 -9.31
CA LEU A 415 -11.15 -5.71 -9.21
C LEU A 415 -11.05 -6.23 -7.76
N GLY A 416 -11.13 -5.34 -6.77
CA GLY A 416 -11.21 -5.72 -5.36
C GLY A 416 -12.42 -6.61 -5.05
N TYR A 417 -13.61 -6.20 -5.49
CA TYR A 417 -14.83 -6.98 -5.31
C TYR A 417 -14.75 -8.34 -6.02
N LEU A 418 -14.40 -8.36 -7.31
CA LEU A 418 -14.31 -9.59 -8.11
C LEU A 418 -13.22 -10.55 -7.60
N GLY A 419 -12.21 -10.04 -6.91
CA GLY A 419 -11.16 -10.85 -6.31
C GLY A 419 -11.65 -11.68 -5.13
N ILE A 420 -12.75 -11.24 -4.50
CA ILE A 420 -13.47 -11.97 -3.45
C ILE A 420 -14.51 -12.90 -4.04
N GLN A 421 -14.90 -12.76 -5.31
CA GLN A 421 -15.93 -13.61 -5.90
C GLN A 421 -15.34 -14.87 -6.55
N PRO A 422 -16.12 -15.97 -6.60
CA PRO A 422 -15.78 -17.11 -7.43
C PRO A 422 -15.81 -16.74 -8.92
N PRO A 423 -15.05 -17.45 -9.78
CA PRO A 423 -15.20 -17.36 -11.23
C PRO A 423 -16.64 -17.62 -11.67
N GLY A 424 -17.10 -16.95 -12.73
CA GLY A 424 -18.47 -17.11 -13.23
C GLY A 424 -19.58 -16.47 -12.42
N VAL A 425 -19.28 -15.67 -11.38
CA VAL A 425 -20.29 -15.06 -10.48
C VAL A 425 -21.36 -14.23 -11.21
N TRP A 426 -21.02 -13.66 -12.37
CA TRP A 426 -21.95 -12.86 -13.18
C TRP A 426 -22.49 -13.62 -14.40
N GLY A 427 -22.23 -14.91 -14.49
CA GLY A 427 -22.63 -15.75 -15.61
C GLY A 427 -21.87 -15.44 -16.90
N ASN A 428 -22.35 -16.04 -17.99
CA ASN A 428 -21.75 -15.91 -19.32
C ASN A 428 -22.63 -15.07 -20.23
N LEU A 429 -22.00 -14.18 -21.00
CA LEU A 429 -22.60 -13.59 -22.19
C LEU A 429 -22.43 -14.57 -23.36
N VAL A 430 -23.54 -15.06 -23.91
CA VAL A 430 -23.52 -16.00 -25.04
C VAL A 430 -23.81 -15.26 -26.34
N ILE A 431 -22.88 -15.31 -27.29
CA ILE A 431 -23.02 -14.74 -28.63
C ILE A 431 -22.74 -15.84 -29.65
N GLY A 432 -23.81 -16.45 -30.19
CA GLY A 432 -23.69 -17.62 -31.06
C GLY A 432 -23.10 -18.82 -30.29
N SER A 433 -21.99 -19.37 -30.80
CA SER A 433 -21.27 -20.49 -30.16
C SER A 433 -20.20 -20.04 -29.15
N PHE A 434 -20.02 -18.73 -28.94
CA PHE A 434 -19.05 -18.19 -27.98
C PHE A 434 -19.73 -17.86 -26.65
N ALA A 435 -19.15 -18.34 -25.55
CA ALA A 435 -19.57 -18.00 -24.19
C ALA A 435 -18.43 -17.26 -23.49
N LEU A 436 -18.73 -16.06 -23.00
CA LEU A 436 -17.77 -15.17 -22.36
C LEU A 436 -18.15 -14.95 -20.89
N ASP A 437 -17.30 -15.36 -19.94
CA ASP A 437 -17.51 -15.06 -18.52
C ASP A 437 -17.42 -13.54 -18.30
N ILE A 438 -18.52 -12.95 -17.85
CA ILE A 438 -18.68 -11.50 -17.70
C ILE A 438 -17.73 -10.98 -16.62
N ALA A 439 -17.60 -11.66 -15.48
CA ALA A 439 -16.75 -11.25 -14.37
C ALA A 439 -15.26 -11.38 -14.73
N GLN A 440 -14.88 -12.47 -15.40
CA GLN A 440 -13.52 -12.64 -15.87
C GLN A 440 -13.14 -11.57 -16.90
N THR A 441 -14.04 -11.29 -17.85
CA THR A 441 -13.81 -10.25 -18.89
C THR A 441 -13.64 -8.87 -18.26
N ILE A 442 -14.48 -8.52 -17.28
CA ILE A 442 -14.36 -7.24 -16.59
C ILE A 442 -13.04 -7.17 -15.81
N SER A 443 -12.58 -8.28 -15.22
CA SER A 443 -11.28 -8.35 -14.57
C SER A 443 -10.12 -8.17 -15.57
N GLN A 444 -10.23 -8.75 -16.76
CA GLN A 444 -9.26 -8.56 -17.85
C GLN A 444 -9.22 -7.12 -18.34
N ILE A 445 -10.37 -6.50 -18.60
CA ILE A 445 -10.47 -5.08 -18.98
C ILE A 445 -9.91 -4.19 -17.87
N GLY A 446 -10.27 -4.47 -16.61
CA GLY A 446 -9.74 -3.77 -15.44
C GLY A 446 -8.22 -3.87 -15.34
N THR A 447 -7.66 -5.05 -15.63
CA THR A 447 -6.20 -5.26 -15.67
C THR A 447 -5.54 -4.42 -16.76
N LEU A 448 -6.08 -4.43 -17.99
CA LEU A 448 -5.57 -3.61 -19.08
C LEU A 448 -5.65 -2.12 -18.76
N PHE A 449 -6.75 -1.67 -18.14
CA PHE A 449 -6.90 -0.28 -17.72
C PHE A 449 -5.93 0.08 -16.59
N TYR A 450 -5.73 -0.80 -15.61
CA TYR A 450 -4.79 -0.58 -14.51
C TYR A 450 -3.38 -0.33 -15.04
N PHE A 451 -2.85 -1.23 -15.87
CA PHE A 451 -1.53 -1.04 -16.48
C PHE A 451 -1.53 0.12 -17.48
N GLY A 452 -2.59 0.28 -18.26
CA GLY A 452 -2.75 1.39 -19.19
C GLY A 452 -2.70 2.76 -18.50
N PHE A 453 -3.29 2.89 -17.30
CA PHE A 453 -3.25 4.12 -16.51
C PHE A 453 -1.81 4.56 -16.25
N PHE A 454 -0.94 3.65 -15.81
CA PHE A 454 0.46 3.96 -15.52
C PHE A 454 1.33 4.00 -16.77
N LEU A 455 1.27 2.96 -17.61
CA LEU A 455 2.13 2.83 -18.80
C LEU A 455 1.85 3.92 -19.82
N LEU A 456 0.60 4.36 -19.98
CA LEU A 456 0.27 5.46 -20.90
C LEU A 456 0.39 6.85 -20.25
N MET A 457 0.67 6.92 -18.93
CA MET A 457 0.81 8.18 -18.19
C MET A 457 1.80 9.16 -18.82
N PRO A 458 2.96 8.74 -19.37
CA PRO A 458 3.88 9.66 -20.04
C PRO A 458 3.24 10.44 -21.19
N TRP A 459 2.15 9.94 -21.79
CA TRP A 459 1.44 10.61 -22.89
C TRP A 459 0.19 11.33 -22.42
N TRP A 460 -0.70 10.64 -21.70
CA TRP A 460 -2.01 11.21 -21.37
C TRP A 460 -1.90 12.32 -20.32
N SER A 461 -0.94 12.23 -19.39
CA SER A 461 -0.75 13.24 -18.33
C SER A 461 -0.32 14.63 -18.85
N ARG A 462 0.18 14.72 -20.09
CA ARG A 462 0.58 15.96 -20.78
C ARG A 462 -0.52 16.58 -21.64
N LYS A 463 -1.64 15.89 -21.84
CA LYS A 463 -2.65 16.31 -22.81
C LYS A 463 -3.73 17.17 -22.16
N GLY A 464 -4.20 18.16 -22.90
CA GLY A 464 -5.27 19.09 -22.50
C GLY A 464 -4.74 20.46 -22.09
N GLU A 465 -5.65 21.33 -21.66
CA GLU A 465 -5.34 22.69 -21.21
C GLU A 465 -5.19 22.74 -19.69
N PHE A 466 -4.00 23.11 -19.22
CA PHE A 466 -3.69 23.25 -17.81
C PHE A 466 -4.13 24.62 -17.28
N LYS A 467 -4.64 24.64 -16.05
CA LYS A 467 -4.96 25.89 -15.37
C LYS A 467 -3.67 26.50 -14.81
N PRO A 468 -3.57 27.84 -14.72
CA PRO A 468 -2.45 28.48 -14.06
C PRO A 468 -2.39 28.05 -12.59
N VAL A 469 -1.21 27.66 -12.14
CA VAL A 469 -0.93 27.38 -10.72
C VAL A 469 -0.65 28.72 -10.03
N PRO A 470 -1.29 29.02 -8.89
CA PRO A 470 -1.01 30.22 -8.11
C PRO A 470 0.46 30.30 -7.66
N GLU A 471 0.99 31.51 -7.49
CA GLU A 471 2.36 31.70 -6.99
C GLU A 471 2.50 31.37 -5.49
N ARG A 472 1.42 31.57 -4.73
CA ARG A 472 1.33 31.28 -3.30
C ARG A 472 0.17 30.34 -3.01
N VAL A 473 0.28 29.66 -1.87
CA VAL A 473 -0.77 28.77 -1.37
C VAL A 473 -2.11 29.49 -1.26
N VAL A 474 -3.16 28.88 -1.83
CA VAL A 474 -4.53 29.37 -1.70
C VAL A 474 -5.09 28.87 -0.37
N PHE A 475 -5.37 29.82 0.52
CA PHE A 475 -5.87 29.56 1.86
C PHE A 475 -6.95 30.56 2.22
N ALA A 476 -8.08 30.05 2.72
CA ALA A 476 -9.08 30.83 3.42
C ALA A 476 -8.98 30.42 4.90
N ALA A 477 -8.78 31.38 5.79
CA ALA A 477 -8.84 31.12 7.22
C ALA A 477 -10.26 30.63 7.57
N HIS A 478 -10.33 29.53 8.31
CA HIS A 478 -11.58 28.95 8.79
C HIS A 478 -12.20 29.78 9.92
#